data_AF-A0A0B4B758-F1
#
_entry.id   AF-A0A0B4B758-F1
#
_cell.length_a   1.000
_cell.length_b   1.000
_cell.length_c   1.000
_cell.angle_alpha   90.00
_cell.angle_beta   90.00
_cell.angle_gamma   90.00
#
_symmetry.space_group_name_H-M   'P 1'
#
loop_
_entity.id
_entity.type
_entity.pdbx_description
1 polymer ?
#
loop_
_entity_poly.entity_id
_entity_poly.type
_entity_poly.pdbx_seq_one_letter_code
_entity_poly.pdbx_strand_id
1 'polypeptide(L)'
;MYFKRLAAALFLAASAAAAGGIGPRDGWAVHATPKTYEQLIADIKAAAKAEGLGVVTQAGPTKAAAARGITIPGNRVIGLFNNDFAVKILALSTAAMIEAPVRMYVTETKDGSATLAYKLPSHVFAPYADEGGEALAALAEQLDRRFALIAQRALK
;
A
#
# COMPACT_ATOMS: atom_id res chain seq x y z
N MET A 1 38.74 -49.34 -25.96
CA MET A 1 37.74 -49.18 -24.89
C MET A 1 37.30 -47.72 -24.88
N TYR A 2 36.14 -47.41 -25.46
CA TYR A 2 35.69 -46.03 -25.76
C TYR A 2 34.78 -45.54 -24.63
N PHE A 3 35.28 -44.68 -23.73
CA PHE A 3 34.46 -44.07 -22.69
C PHE A 3 33.76 -42.82 -23.25
N LYS A 4 32.51 -42.97 -23.70
CA LYS A 4 31.63 -41.83 -24.00
C LYS A 4 31.20 -41.20 -22.67
N ARG A 5 31.74 -40.01 -22.35
CA ARG A 5 31.24 -39.18 -21.23
C ARG A 5 29.94 -38.51 -21.69
N LEU A 6 28.81 -38.96 -21.15
CA LEU A 6 27.52 -38.29 -21.28
C LEU A 6 27.56 -37.04 -20.39
N ALA A 7 27.63 -35.85 -20.98
CA ALA A 7 27.46 -34.60 -20.25
C ALA A 7 25.96 -34.33 -20.07
N ALA A 8 25.43 -34.54 -18.87
CA ALA A 8 24.08 -34.14 -18.52
C ALA A 8 24.05 -32.63 -18.28
N ALA A 9 23.45 -31.87 -19.20
CA ALA A 9 23.18 -30.45 -19.02
C ALA A 9 21.99 -30.28 -18.06
N LEU A 10 22.27 -29.89 -16.82
CA LEU A 10 21.25 -29.54 -15.85
C LEU A 10 20.72 -28.14 -16.19
N PHE A 11 19.59 -28.06 -16.91
CA PHE A 11 18.87 -26.81 -17.10
C PHE A 11 18.26 -26.37 -15.75
N LEU A 12 18.94 -25.47 -15.03
CA LEU A 12 18.30 -24.69 -13.99
C LEU A 12 17.30 -23.75 -14.67
N ALA A 13 16.03 -24.16 -14.74
CA ALA A 13 14.95 -23.23 -14.98
C ALA A 13 14.87 -22.29 -13.77
N ALA A 14 15.43 -21.10 -13.89
CA ALA A 14 15.19 -20.01 -12.95
C ALA A 14 13.71 -19.66 -13.05
N SER A 15 12.89 -20.29 -12.23
CA SER A 15 11.52 -19.86 -12.00
C SER A 15 11.60 -18.44 -11.44
N ALA A 16 11.32 -17.44 -12.28
CA ALA A 16 11.04 -16.10 -11.83
C ALA A 16 9.85 -16.22 -10.87
N ALA A 17 10.15 -16.26 -9.57
CA ALA A 17 9.13 -16.20 -8.55
C ALA A 17 8.43 -14.86 -8.75
N ALA A 18 7.26 -14.89 -9.39
CA ALA A 18 6.36 -13.76 -9.40
C ALA A 18 6.18 -13.38 -7.93
N ALA A 19 6.56 -12.15 -7.57
CA ALA A 19 6.35 -11.67 -6.21
C ALA A 19 4.89 -11.94 -5.85
N GLY A 20 4.68 -12.80 -4.84
CA GLY A 20 3.35 -13.20 -4.41
C GLY A 20 2.53 -12.00 -3.95
N GLY A 21 1.22 -12.22 -3.79
CA GLY A 21 0.35 -11.22 -3.17
C GLY A 21 0.84 -10.78 -1.80
N ILE A 22 0.40 -9.62 -1.33
CA ILE A 22 0.76 -9.11 -0.01
C ILE A 22 0.11 -10.01 1.04
N GLY A 23 0.92 -10.78 1.78
CA GLY A 23 0.43 -11.58 2.91
C GLY A 23 0.18 -10.72 4.17
N PRO A 24 -0.58 -11.24 5.14
CA PRO A 24 -0.74 -10.62 6.46
C PRO A 24 0.61 -10.33 7.12
N ARG A 25 0.69 -9.20 7.82
CA ARG A 25 1.91 -8.75 8.52
C ARG A 25 1.54 -7.74 9.60
N ASP A 26 2.34 -7.71 10.67
CA ASP A 26 2.07 -6.87 11.84
C ASP A 26 1.98 -5.39 11.46
N GLY A 27 0.98 -4.71 12.00
CA GLY A 27 0.74 -3.28 11.75
C GLY A 27 0.15 -2.97 10.36
N TRP A 28 -0.29 -3.98 9.60
CA TRP A 28 -0.95 -3.78 8.31
C TRP A 28 -2.36 -4.35 8.28
N ALA A 29 -3.21 -3.67 7.52
CA ALA A 29 -4.47 -4.20 7.05
C ALA A 29 -4.32 -4.61 5.58
N VAL A 30 -4.79 -5.81 5.24
CA VAL A 30 -4.69 -6.39 3.90
C VAL A 30 -6.02 -7.02 3.54
N HIS A 31 -6.59 -6.63 2.40
CA HIS A 31 -7.91 -7.03 1.94
C HIS A 31 -7.85 -7.41 0.47
N ALA A 32 -8.11 -8.68 0.16
CA ALA A 32 -8.43 -9.09 -1.20
C ALA A 32 -9.86 -8.68 -1.54
N THR A 33 -10.11 -8.35 -2.81
CA THR A 33 -11.45 -8.01 -3.31
C THR A 33 -11.63 -8.54 -4.73
N PRO A 34 -12.84 -9.00 -5.11
CA PRO A 34 -13.12 -9.36 -6.50
C PRO A 34 -13.21 -8.14 -7.43
N LYS A 35 -13.19 -6.91 -6.89
CA LYS A 35 -13.19 -5.69 -7.71
C LYS A 35 -11.93 -5.60 -8.56
N THR A 36 -12.06 -4.97 -9.72
CA THR A 36 -10.91 -4.67 -10.58
C THR A 36 -10.01 -3.62 -9.92
N TYR A 37 -8.74 -3.61 -10.36
CA TYR A 37 -7.74 -2.67 -9.91
C TYR A 37 -8.17 -1.19 -10.10
N GLU A 38 -8.75 -0.85 -11.25
CA GLU A 38 -9.24 0.50 -11.54
C GLU A 38 -10.43 0.89 -10.66
N GLN A 39 -11.38 -0.04 -10.48
CA GLN A 39 -12.57 0.20 -9.68
C GLN A 39 -12.21 0.45 -8.22
N LEU A 40 -11.34 -0.39 -7.65
CA LEU A 40 -10.88 -0.23 -6.26
C LEU A 40 -10.16 1.12 -6.05
N ILE A 41 -9.34 1.56 -7.01
CA ILE A 41 -8.70 2.90 -6.93
C ILE A 41 -9.75 4.01 -6.91
N ALA A 42 -10.75 3.95 -7.78
CA ALA A 42 -11.81 4.96 -7.84
C ALA A 42 -12.60 5.00 -6.52
N ASP A 43 -12.95 3.83 -5.98
CA ASP A 43 -13.72 3.68 -4.75
C ASP A 43 -12.94 4.17 -3.53
N ILE A 44 -11.63 3.89 -3.44
CA ILE A 44 -10.77 4.43 -2.37
C ILE A 44 -10.77 5.96 -2.39
N LYS A 45 -10.64 6.58 -3.56
CA LYS A 45 -10.62 8.05 -3.67
C LYS A 45 -11.96 8.67 -3.27
N ALA A 46 -13.07 8.05 -3.68
CA ALA A 46 -14.40 8.49 -3.29
C ALA A 46 -14.64 8.33 -1.79
N ALA A 47 -14.30 7.16 -1.23
CA ALA A 47 -14.41 6.86 0.19
C ALA A 47 -13.52 7.78 1.04
N ALA A 48 -12.29 8.07 0.62
CA ALA A 48 -11.38 9.00 1.29
C ALA A 48 -12.01 10.39 1.41
N LYS A 49 -12.54 10.93 0.31
CA LYS A 49 -13.26 12.20 0.32
C LYS A 49 -14.44 12.18 1.29
N ALA A 50 -15.23 11.11 1.28
CA ALA A 50 -16.38 10.93 2.16
C ALA A 50 -16.00 10.74 3.65
N GLU A 51 -14.74 10.40 3.94
CA GLU A 51 -14.16 10.33 5.29
C GLU A 51 -13.30 11.57 5.61
N GLY A 52 -13.42 12.64 4.82
CA GLY A 52 -12.73 13.91 5.07
C GLY A 52 -11.22 13.87 4.85
N LEU A 53 -10.69 12.85 4.16
CA LEU A 53 -9.29 12.77 3.74
C LEU A 53 -9.14 13.12 2.25
N GLY A 54 -8.21 14.01 1.95
CA GLY A 54 -7.83 14.34 0.57
C GLY A 54 -6.83 13.34 0.01
N VAL A 55 -6.85 13.15 -1.30
CA VAL A 55 -5.78 12.47 -2.05
C VAL A 55 -4.68 13.48 -2.29
N VAL A 56 -3.58 13.38 -1.55
CA VAL A 56 -2.45 14.31 -1.61
C VAL A 56 -1.43 13.87 -2.65
N THR A 57 -1.17 12.56 -2.75
CA THR A 57 -0.25 12.00 -3.74
C THR A 57 -0.84 10.73 -4.36
N GLN A 58 -0.42 10.42 -5.58
CA GLN A 58 -0.76 9.18 -6.24
C GLN A 58 0.35 8.78 -7.21
N ALA A 59 0.94 7.59 -7.02
CA ALA A 59 2.09 7.12 -7.80
C ALA A 59 1.99 5.62 -8.08
N GLY A 60 2.56 5.16 -9.20
CA GLY A 60 2.57 3.74 -9.55
C GLY A 60 3.52 3.45 -10.71
N PRO A 61 4.28 2.34 -10.69
CA PRO A 61 5.25 2.00 -11.71
C PRO A 61 4.61 1.50 -13.02
N THR A 62 3.34 1.07 -13.02
CA THR A 62 2.72 0.35 -14.15
C THR A 62 2.82 1.12 -15.47
N LYS A 63 2.44 2.41 -15.48
CA LYS A 63 2.52 3.23 -16.69
C LYS A 63 3.97 3.52 -17.12
N ALA A 64 4.86 3.74 -16.16
CA ALA A 64 6.27 4.01 -16.44
C ALA A 64 7.00 2.77 -16.98
N ALA A 65 6.64 1.57 -16.49
CA ALA A 65 7.11 0.29 -17.02
C ALA A 65 6.59 0.06 -18.43
N ALA A 66 5.30 0.30 -18.69
CA ALA A 66 4.70 0.16 -20.02
C ALA A 66 5.37 1.08 -21.06
N ALA A 67 5.71 2.32 -20.68
CA ALA A 67 6.47 3.24 -21.53
C ALA A 67 7.87 2.72 -21.92
N ARG A 68 8.38 1.73 -21.18
CA ARG A 68 9.66 1.04 -21.43
C ARG A 68 9.45 -0.34 -22.08
N GLY A 69 8.24 -0.68 -22.52
CA GLY A 69 7.90 -1.99 -23.09
C GLY A 69 7.81 -3.12 -22.06
N ILE A 70 7.75 -2.81 -20.76
CA ILE A 70 7.67 -3.80 -19.70
C ILE A 70 6.24 -3.87 -19.18
N THR A 71 5.60 -5.04 -19.34
CA THR A 71 4.28 -5.30 -18.77
C THR A 71 4.42 -5.79 -17.33
N ILE A 72 3.78 -5.09 -16.40
CA ILE A 72 3.63 -5.50 -14.99
C ILE A 72 2.17 -5.34 -14.57
N PRO A 73 1.71 -6.07 -13.54
CA PRO A 73 0.38 -5.85 -12.98
C PRO A 73 0.17 -4.41 -12.50
N GLY A 74 -1.10 -4.00 -12.42
CA GLY A 74 -1.55 -2.77 -11.81
C GLY A 74 -0.95 -2.59 -10.41
N ASN A 75 -0.40 -1.40 -10.19
CA ASN A 75 0.33 -1.06 -8.98
C ASN A 75 0.13 0.43 -8.67
N ARG A 76 -0.49 0.73 -7.52
CA ARG A 76 -0.78 2.11 -7.12
C ARG A 76 -0.62 2.36 -5.63
N VAL A 77 0.22 3.33 -5.28
CA VAL A 77 0.21 3.99 -3.98
C VAL A 77 -0.66 5.25 -4.05
N ILE A 78 -1.53 5.43 -3.07
CA ILE A 78 -2.42 6.58 -2.89
C ILE A 78 -2.14 7.17 -1.50
N GLY A 79 -1.60 8.38 -1.45
CA GLY A 79 -1.37 9.10 -0.20
C GLY A 79 -2.61 9.88 0.22
N LEU A 80 -3.16 9.56 1.39
CA LEU A 80 -4.35 10.19 1.96
C LEU A 80 -3.99 11.00 3.19
N PHE A 81 -4.50 12.23 3.29
CA PHE A 81 -4.32 13.05 4.49
C PHE A 81 -5.33 14.18 4.61
N ASN A 82 -5.35 14.82 5.78
CA ASN A 82 -6.20 15.97 6.08
C ASN A 82 -5.36 17.05 6.78
N ASN A 83 -5.59 18.32 6.43
CA ASN A 83 -4.77 19.44 6.90
C ASN A 83 -4.92 19.69 8.41
N ASP A 84 -6.08 19.43 9.01
CA ASP A 84 -6.28 19.56 10.46
C ASP A 84 -5.37 18.58 11.23
N PHE A 85 -5.21 17.36 10.71
CA PHE A 85 -4.24 16.41 11.27
C PHE A 85 -2.81 16.91 11.06
N ALA A 86 -2.49 17.50 9.91
CA ALA A 86 -1.16 18.03 9.64
C ALA A 86 -0.76 19.11 10.66
N VAL A 87 -1.63 20.09 10.91
CA VAL A 87 -1.38 21.16 11.88
C VAL A 87 -1.20 20.60 13.29
N LYS A 88 -2.07 19.66 13.70
CA LYS A 88 -2.00 19.05 15.04
C LYS A 88 -0.74 18.21 15.22
N ILE A 89 -0.35 17.42 14.22
CA ILE A 89 0.85 16.57 14.31
C ILE A 89 2.12 17.42 14.26
N LEU A 90 2.19 18.47 13.43
CA LEU A 90 3.32 19.41 13.42
C LEU A 90 3.59 20.02 14.80
N ALA A 91 2.53 20.31 15.56
CA ALA A 91 2.63 20.88 16.91
C ALA A 91 3.17 19.87 17.95
N LEU A 92 3.14 18.57 17.65
CA LEU A 92 3.59 17.50 18.54
C LEU A 92 4.96 16.95 18.14
N SER A 93 5.17 16.72 16.84
CA SER A 93 6.44 16.26 16.28
C SER A 93 6.55 16.70 14.83
N THR A 94 7.53 17.57 14.55
CA THR A 94 7.86 17.92 13.16
C THR A 94 8.46 16.72 12.42
N ALA A 95 9.18 15.84 13.11
CA ALA A 95 9.75 14.63 12.53
C ALA A 95 8.65 13.67 12.03
N ALA A 96 7.55 13.53 12.78
CA ALA A 96 6.41 12.68 12.41
C ALA A 96 5.77 13.07 11.07
N MET A 97 5.88 14.34 10.67
CA MET A 97 5.23 14.84 9.45
C MET A 97 5.84 14.34 8.15
N ILE A 98 7.02 13.71 8.18
CA ILE A 98 7.55 13.01 7.01
C ILE A 98 6.64 11.87 6.56
N GLU A 99 5.79 11.36 7.45
CA GLU A 99 4.83 10.28 7.15
C GLU A 99 3.52 10.78 6.53
N ALA A 100 3.30 12.10 6.46
CA ALA A 100 2.14 12.67 5.79
C ALA A 100 2.45 12.88 4.29
N PRO A 101 1.64 12.32 3.36
CA PRO A 101 0.40 11.58 3.59
C PRO A 101 0.62 10.08 3.91
N VAL A 102 -0.30 9.51 4.70
CA VAL A 102 -0.31 8.06 4.99
C VAL A 102 -0.84 7.29 3.77
N ARG A 103 -0.28 6.12 3.51
CA ARG A 103 -0.38 5.43 2.21
C ARG A 103 -1.38 4.27 2.24
N MET A 104 -2.27 4.25 1.25
CA MET A 104 -2.98 3.05 0.80
C MET A 104 -2.34 2.51 -0.47
N TYR A 105 -2.29 1.20 -0.62
CA TYR A 105 -1.63 0.51 -1.72
C TYR A 105 -2.59 -0.47 -2.40
N VAL A 106 -2.70 -0.36 -3.71
CA VAL A 106 -3.54 -1.21 -4.55
C VAL A 106 -2.66 -1.99 -5.51
N THR A 107 -2.80 -3.31 -5.51
CA THR A 107 -2.12 -4.21 -6.45
C THR A 107 -3.12 -5.05 -7.21
N GLU A 108 -2.94 -5.17 -8.51
CA GLU A 108 -3.69 -6.08 -9.38
C GLU A 108 -3.16 -7.51 -9.22
N THR A 109 -4.07 -8.48 -9.16
CA THR A 109 -3.77 -9.91 -9.14
C THR A 109 -3.87 -10.49 -10.56
N LYS A 110 -3.35 -11.70 -10.76
CA LYS A 110 -3.29 -12.34 -12.09
C LYS A 110 -4.67 -12.60 -12.72
N ASP A 111 -5.72 -12.71 -11.90
CA ASP A 111 -7.10 -12.91 -12.33
C ASP A 111 -7.83 -11.58 -12.64
N GLY A 112 -7.13 -10.44 -12.60
CA GLY A 112 -7.69 -9.11 -12.84
C GLY A 112 -8.42 -8.50 -11.63
N SER A 113 -8.48 -9.23 -10.51
CA SER A 113 -8.97 -8.68 -9.24
C SER A 113 -7.89 -7.84 -8.53
N ALA A 114 -8.15 -7.39 -7.31
CA ALA A 114 -7.24 -6.46 -6.63
C ALA A 114 -7.08 -6.75 -5.15
N THR A 115 -5.99 -6.24 -4.59
CA THR A 115 -5.73 -6.21 -3.15
C THR A 115 -5.55 -4.77 -2.70
N LEU A 116 -6.26 -4.39 -1.64
CA LEU A 116 -6.00 -3.19 -0.85
C LEU A 116 -5.10 -3.56 0.33
N ALA A 117 -3.97 -2.87 0.49
CA ALA A 117 -3.13 -3.00 1.67
C ALA A 117 -2.71 -1.62 2.19
N TYR A 118 -2.59 -1.49 3.50
CA TYR A 118 -2.05 -0.28 4.14
C TYR A 118 -1.46 -0.59 5.50
N LYS A 119 -0.46 0.20 5.91
CA LYS A 119 -0.03 0.24 7.31
C LYS A 119 -1.08 1.01 8.11
N LEU A 120 -1.40 0.52 9.30
CA LEU A 120 -2.23 1.27 10.25
C LEU A 120 -1.53 2.61 10.54
N PRO A 121 -2.20 3.77 10.42
CA PRO A 121 -1.66 5.03 10.88
C PRO A 121 -1.00 4.99 12.27
N SER A 122 -1.56 4.30 13.26
CA SER A 122 -0.92 4.09 14.58
C SER A 122 0.45 3.43 14.47
N HIS A 123 0.58 2.42 13.61
CA HIS A 123 1.85 1.76 13.34
C HIS A 123 2.83 2.64 12.56
N VAL A 124 2.33 3.54 11.69
CA VAL A 124 3.15 4.52 10.95
C VAL A 124 3.74 5.57 11.89
N PHE A 125 2.94 6.08 12.84
CA PHE A 125 3.37 7.14 13.75
C PHE A 125 4.05 6.63 15.04
N ALA A 126 4.03 5.32 15.31
CA ALA A 126 4.66 4.72 16.50
C ALA A 126 6.13 5.12 16.73
N PRO A 127 7.00 5.27 15.71
CA PRO A 127 8.39 5.69 15.93
C PRO A 127 8.57 7.07 16.56
N TYR A 128 7.51 7.89 16.63
CA TYR A 128 7.55 9.27 17.13
C TYR A 128 6.86 9.42 18.50
N ALA A 129 6.56 8.31 19.18
CA ALA A 129 5.90 8.30 20.48
C ALA A 129 6.66 9.11 21.54
N ASP A 130 8.00 9.08 21.53
CA ASP A 130 8.82 9.82 22.49
C ASP A 130 8.71 11.36 22.33
N GLU A 131 8.40 11.84 21.12
CA GLU A 131 8.19 13.26 20.84
C GLU A 131 6.72 13.66 21.05
N GLY A 132 5.80 12.94 20.41
CA GLY A 132 4.39 13.33 20.32
C GLY A 132 3.49 12.76 21.42
N GLY A 133 3.99 11.81 22.22
CA GLY A 133 3.29 11.22 23.36
C GLY A 133 1.90 10.65 23.07
N GLU A 134 1.06 10.63 24.11
CA GLU A 134 -0.33 10.14 24.02
C GLU A 134 -1.19 10.94 23.03
N ALA A 135 -0.91 12.24 22.85
CA ALA A 135 -1.64 13.08 21.92
C ALA A 135 -1.43 12.64 20.46
N LEU A 136 -0.20 12.27 20.09
CA LEU A 136 0.09 11.74 18.75
C LEU A 136 -0.53 10.36 18.57
N ALA A 137 -0.46 9.49 19.59
CA ALA A 137 -1.11 8.19 19.57
C ALA A 137 -2.62 8.31 19.32
N ALA A 138 -3.30 9.22 20.04
CA ALA A 138 -4.74 9.46 19.88
C ALA A 138 -5.12 10.00 18.49
N LEU A 139 -4.27 10.82 17.86
CA LEU A 139 -4.47 11.27 16.48
C LEU A 139 -4.28 10.12 15.48
N ALA A 140 -3.27 9.28 15.71
CA ALA A 140 -3.00 8.12 14.87
C ALA A 140 -4.15 7.09 14.94
N GLU A 141 -4.71 6.84 16.13
CA GLU A 141 -5.91 5.99 16.27
C GLU A 141 -7.16 6.57 15.60
N GLN A 142 -7.32 7.89 15.58
CA GLN A 142 -8.38 8.54 14.81
C GLN A 142 -8.20 8.30 13.30
N LEU A 143 -6.95 8.36 12.82
CA LEU A 143 -6.63 8.02 11.43
C LEU A 143 -6.85 6.53 11.15
N ASP A 144 -6.52 5.62 12.08
CA ASP A 144 -6.82 4.18 11.94
C ASP A 144 -8.30 3.96 11.67
N ARG A 145 -9.18 4.58 12.47
CA ARG A 145 -10.63 4.48 12.28
C ARG A 145 -11.08 4.99 10.92
N ARG A 146 -10.55 6.13 10.46
CA ARG A 146 -10.85 6.66 9.12
C ARG A 146 -10.36 5.73 8.02
N PHE A 147 -9.14 5.22 8.11
CA PHE A 147 -8.59 4.29 7.12
C PHE A 147 -9.41 2.99 7.06
N ALA A 148 -9.84 2.45 8.19
CA ALA A 148 -10.72 1.30 8.25
C ALA A 148 -12.08 1.56 7.59
N LEU A 149 -12.69 2.73 7.82
CA LEU A 149 -13.94 3.12 7.17
C LEU A 149 -13.78 3.32 5.66
N ILE A 150 -12.66 3.92 5.22
CA ILE A 150 -12.33 4.05 3.80
C ILE A 150 -12.21 2.67 3.16
N ALA A 151 -11.46 1.76 3.77
CA ALA A 151 -11.31 0.39 3.30
C ALA A 151 -12.68 -0.31 3.22
N GLN A 152 -13.47 -0.25 4.29
CA GLN A 152 -14.80 -0.85 4.33
C GLN A 152 -15.71 -0.32 3.21
N ARG A 153 -15.75 1.00 2.99
CA ARG A 153 -16.56 1.61 1.92
C ARG A 153 -16.04 1.25 0.54
N ALA A 154 -14.72 1.25 0.35
CA ALA A 154 -14.11 0.95 -0.94
C ALA A 154 -14.24 -0.52 -1.35
N LEU A 155 -14.35 -1.43 -0.37
CA LEU A 155 -14.46 -2.87 -0.60
C LEU A 155 -15.90 -3.37 -0.84
N LYS A 156 -16.93 -2.60 -0.41
CA LYS A 156 -18.35 -2.89 -0.69
C LYS A 156 -18.67 -2.74 -2.16
#